data_AF-A0A290HAA9-F1
#
_entry.id   AF-A0A290HAA9-F1
#
_cell.length_a   1.000
_cell.length_b   1.000
_cell.length_c   1.000
_cell.angle_alpha   90.00
_cell.angle_beta   90.00
_cell.angle_gamma   90.00
#
_symmetry.space_group_name_H-M   'P 1'
#
loop_
_entity.id
_entity.type
_entity.pdbx_description
1 polymer ?
#
loop_
_entity_poly.entity_id
_entity_poly.type
_entity_poly.pdbx_seq_one_letter_code
_entity_poly.pdbx_strand_id
1 'polypeptide(L)'
;MLKDIMTCLIVLCFLSGCGDTKKNDNNQVIGENSVEKIYQDAIKETILKTTKDPKAYQALSWKLLKSSEAVTKRLGKRAVFIDHAYKEKNIYGGEIKRDNIYFIGDSKPSLIIDFDMKLVFEEFLASQSMRDIFSQTIWNLETLQSEYQKRSNDLVAKEHIKDFMYSIHHYSKADQESLIQAITNANNPMFIAKNMAIFLTMRSFPELMEELLFDEITYKGKYK
;
A
#
# COMPACT_ATOMS: atom_id res chain seq x y z
N MET A 1 30.51 -27.72 -47.99
CA MET A 1 30.72 -26.44 -48.69
C MET A 1 29.56 -25.53 -48.34
N LEU A 2 29.90 -24.32 -47.88
CA LEU A 2 29.12 -23.08 -47.81
C LEU A 2 27.58 -23.20 -47.76
N LYS A 3 26.96 -22.84 -46.63
CA LYS A 3 26.67 -21.48 -46.15
C LYS A 3 25.36 -20.91 -46.73
N ASP A 4 24.56 -20.44 -45.79
CA ASP A 4 23.63 -19.30 -45.86
C ASP A 4 22.19 -19.56 -46.35
N ILE A 5 21.11 -18.96 -45.83
CA ILE A 5 20.76 -18.09 -44.68
C ILE A 5 19.20 -17.95 -44.74
N MET A 6 18.53 -17.61 -43.61
CA MET A 6 17.13 -17.14 -43.38
C MET A 6 16.39 -18.11 -42.45
N THR A 7 16.30 -17.95 -41.13
CA THR A 7 15.86 -16.82 -40.27
C THR A 7 14.41 -16.35 -40.51
N CYS A 8 13.62 -16.45 -39.44
CA CYS A 8 12.30 -15.84 -39.16
C CYS A 8 11.06 -16.44 -39.85
N LEU A 9 10.11 -17.01 -39.09
CA LEU A 9 9.09 -16.26 -38.36
C LEU A 9 8.14 -17.20 -37.58
N ILE A 10 7.97 -16.87 -36.29
CA ILE A 10 6.88 -17.29 -35.43
C ILE A 10 5.60 -16.60 -35.92
N VAL A 11 4.55 -17.35 -36.29
CA VAL A 11 3.16 -16.85 -36.29
C VAL A 11 2.18 -18.00 -35.98
N LEU A 12 1.63 -17.95 -34.76
CA LEU A 12 0.24 -18.25 -34.37
C LEU A 12 -0.52 -19.36 -35.11
N CYS A 13 -0.76 -20.49 -34.43
CA CYS A 13 -1.92 -21.37 -34.64
C CYS A 13 -2.22 -22.21 -33.38
N PHE A 14 -2.63 -21.57 -32.27
CA PHE A 14 -3.37 -22.25 -31.20
C PHE A 14 -4.50 -21.34 -30.69
N LEU A 15 -5.47 -21.08 -31.58
CA LEU A 15 -6.81 -20.60 -31.24
C LEU A 15 -7.81 -21.57 -31.87
N SER A 16 -8.19 -22.61 -31.13
CA SER A 16 -9.53 -23.22 -31.16
C SER A 16 -9.54 -24.50 -30.34
N GLY A 17 -10.04 -24.40 -29.11
CA GLY A 17 -10.34 -25.53 -28.23
C GLY A 17 -11.46 -25.11 -27.29
N CYS A 18 -12.67 -25.02 -27.85
CA CYS A 18 -13.91 -24.71 -27.14
C CYS A 18 -14.36 -25.92 -26.30
N GLY A 19 -14.89 -25.63 -25.11
CA GLY A 19 -15.98 -26.41 -24.54
C GLY A 19 -15.67 -27.21 -23.29
N ASP A 20 -15.72 -26.56 -22.13
CA ASP A 20 -16.53 -27.11 -21.04
C ASP A 20 -17.36 -25.99 -20.40
N THR A 21 -18.63 -25.97 -20.78
CA THR A 21 -19.71 -25.25 -20.11
C THR A 21 -19.88 -25.78 -18.70
N LYS A 22 -19.22 -25.13 -17.75
CA LYS A 22 -19.76 -24.94 -16.40
C LYS A 22 -19.81 -23.45 -16.10
N LYS A 23 -20.93 -22.84 -16.50
CA LYS A 23 -21.50 -21.67 -15.81
C LYS A 23 -21.66 -22.04 -14.34
N ASN A 24 -20.65 -21.74 -13.54
CA ASN A 24 -20.81 -21.51 -12.12
C ASN A 24 -20.64 -20.00 -11.93
N ASP A 25 -21.78 -19.30 -11.90
CA ASP A 25 -21.91 -17.96 -11.35
C ASP A 25 -21.56 -18.00 -9.86
N ASN A 26 -20.27 -18.10 -9.54
CA ASN A 26 -19.76 -17.58 -8.28
C ASN A 26 -18.98 -16.31 -8.62
N ASN A 27 -19.71 -15.23 -8.88
CA ASN A 27 -19.22 -13.84 -8.75
C ASN A 27 -18.90 -13.54 -7.27
N GLN A 28 -18.25 -14.46 -6.58
CA GLN A 28 -17.89 -14.32 -5.18
C GLN A 28 -16.72 -13.35 -5.10
N VAL A 29 -16.91 -12.26 -4.38
CA VAL A 29 -15.86 -11.26 -4.19
C VAL A 29 -14.74 -11.91 -3.38
N ILE A 30 -13.49 -11.75 -3.82
CA ILE A 30 -12.35 -12.43 -3.17
C ILE A 30 -12.24 -11.93 -1.73
N GLY A 31 -12.19 -12.86 -0.78
CA GLY A 31 -12.00 -12.53 0.64
C GLY A 31 -13.20 -11.83 1.30
N GLU A 32 -14.38 -11.86 0.69
CA GLU A 32 -15.61 -11.28 1.24
C GLU A 32 -15.91 -11.76 2.67
N ASN A 33 -15.64 -13.03 2.97
CA ASN A 33 -15.84 -13.59 4.32
C ASN A 33 -14.77 -13.17 5.35
N SER A 34 -13.68 -12.52 4.92
CA SER A 34 -12.60 -12.09 5.82
C SER A 34 -12.89 -10.77 6.54
N VAL A 35 -13.86 -10.00 6.03
CA VAL A 35 -14.23 -8.69 6.55
C VAL A 35 -15.69 -8.74 7.02
N GLU A 36 -15.97 -8.28 8.24
CA GLU A 36 -17.35 -8.22 8.74
C GLU A 36 -18.23 -7.34 7.83
N LYS A 37 -19.47 -7.78 7.57
CA LYS A 37 -20.39 -7.10 6.66
C LYS A 37 -20.62 -5.63 7.00
N ILE A 38 -20.68 -5.29 8.30
CA ILE A 38 -20.85 -3.90 8.76
C ILE A 38 -19.74 -2.97 8.22
N TYR A 39 -18.52 -3.48 8.06
CA TYR A 39 -17.40 -2.71 7.53
C TYR A 39 -17.42 -2.60 6.02
N GLN A 40 -17.79 -3.69 5.34
CA GLN A 40 -17.98 -3.67 3.90
C GLN A 40 -19.05 -2.64 3.53
N ASP A 41 -20.20 -2.66 4.23
CA ASP A 41 -21.31 -1.75 4.01
C ASP A 41 -20.90 -0.28 4.27
N ALA A 42 -20.17 -0.01 5.36
CA ALA A 42 -19.71 1.34 5.69
C ALA A 42 -18.69 1.90 4.68
N ILE A 43 -17.72 1.07 4.25
CA ILE A 43 -16.73 1.46 3.23
C ILE A 43 -17.41 1.69 1.90
N LYS A 44 -18.29 0.77 1.49
CA LYS A 44 -19.07 0.89 0.25
C LYS A 44 -19.91 2.16 0.26
N GLU A 45 -20.61 2.47 1.35
CA GLU A 45 -21.37 3.72 1.46
C GLU A 45 -20.49 4.96 1.25
N THR A 46 -19.27 4.96 1.80
CA THR A 46 -18.31 6.05 1.65
C THR A 46 -17.84 6.20 0.19
N ILE A 47 -17.58 5.09 -0.50
CA ILE A 47 -17.22 5.10 -1.93
C ILE A 47 -18.39 5.58 -2.78
N LEU A 48 -19.60 5.07 -2.54
CA LEU A 48 -20.78 5.42 -3.34
C LEU A 48 -21.20 6.88 -3.18
N LYS A 49 -20.88 7.52 -2.05
CA LYS A 49 -21.11 8.96 -1.83
C LYS A 49 -20.19 9.85 -2.67
N THR A 50 -19.02 9.37 -3.05
CA THR A 50 -17.99 10.17 -3.73
C THR A 50 -17.81 9.80 -5.21
N THR A 51 -18.27 8.61 -5.61
CA THR A 51 -18.18 8.14 -7.00
C THR A 51 -19.21 8.83 -7.89
N LYS A 52 -18.86 9.02 -9.17
CA LYS A 52 -19.71 9.70 -10.16
C LYS A 52 -20.85 8.83 -10.69
N ASP A 53 -20.64 7.52 -10.73
CA ASP A 53 -21.63 6.54 -11.19
C ASP A 53 -21.71 5.40 -10.19
N PRO A 54 -22.55 5.52 -9.14
CA PRO A 54 -22.70 4.49 -8.11
C PRO A 54 -23.07 3.10 -8.65
N LYS A 55 -23.68 3.02 -9.84
CA LYS A 55 -24.03 1.75 -10.49
C LYS A 55 -22.83 1.06 -11.13
N ALA A 56 -21.76 1.80 -11.41
CA ALA A 56 -20.52 1.25 -11.97
C ALA A 56 -19.58 0.68 -10.90
N TYR A 57 -19.90 0.84 -9.61
CA TYR A 57 -19.12 0.24 -8.54
C TYR A 57 -19.22 -1.28 -8.60
N GLN A 58 -18.06 -1.94 -8.65
CA GLN A 58 -17.95 -3.39 -8.56
C GLN A 58 -16.80 -3.77 -7.62
N ALA A 59 -17.13 -4.38 -6.49
CA ALA A 59 -16.13 -4.94 -5.58
C ALA A 59 -15.35 -6.08 -6.26
N LEU A 60 -14.02 -6.08 -6.09
CA LEU A 60 -13.13 -7.12 -6.61
C LEU A 60 -12.55 -7.97 -5.48
N SER A 61 -12.12 -7.34 -4.38
CA SER A 61 -11.59 -8.05 -3.22
C SER A 61 -11.79 -7.28 -1.92
N TRP A 62 -11.89 -8.03 -0.83
CA TRP A 62 -11.86 -7.55 0.55
C TRP A 62 -10.80 -8.34 1.31
N LYS A 63 -9.95 -7.64 2.07
CA LYS A 63 -8.93 -8.29 2.90
C LYS A 63 -8.81 -7.54 4.23
N LEU A 64 -9.13 -8.24 5.32
CA LEU A 64 -8.77 -7.78 6.66
C LEU A 64 -7.25 -7.93 6.84
N LEU A 65 -6.56 -6.83 7.15
CA LEU A 65 -5.12 -6.83 7.34
C LEU A 65 -4.74 -7.34 8.73
N LYS A 66 -3.68 -8.17 8.81
CA LYS A 66 -3.18 -8.80 10.04
C LYS A 66 -2.76 -7.75 11.09
N SER A 67 -2.25 -6.62 10.63
CA SER A 67 -1.88 -5.45 11.43
C SER A 67 -3.04 -4.92 12.30
N SER A 68 -4.29 -5.17 11.93
CA SER A 68 -5.47 -4.77 12.72
C SER A 68 -5.42 -5.28 14.15
N GLU A 69 -5.10 -6.56 14.34
CA GLU A 69 -5.04 -7.17 15.67
C GLU A 69 -3.86 -6.63 16.48
N ALA A 70 -2.69 -6.54 15.85
CA ALA A 70 -1.47 -6.03 16.48
C ALA A 70 -1.62 -4.58 16.97
N VAL A 71 -2.16 -3.70 16.11
CA VAL A 71 -2.40 -2.30 16.44
C VAL A 71 -3.49 -2.17 17.49
N THR A 72 -4.58 -2.94 17.38
CA THR A 72 -5.66 -2.93 18.39
C THR A 72 -5.13 -3.27 19.78
N LYS A 73 -4.27 -4.30 19.86
CA LYS A 73 -3.64 -4.72 21.11
C LYS A 73 -2.70 -3.64 21.66
N ARG A 74 -1.86 -3.03 20.81
CA ARG A 74 -0.91 -1.98 21.22
C ARG A 74 -1.61 -0.73 21.74
N LEU A 75 -2.69 -0.31 21.08
CA LEU A 75 -3.41 0.93 21.43
C LEU A 75 -4.45 0.73 22.53
N GLY A 76 -4.83 -0.52 22.84
CA GLY A 76 -5.96 -0.82 23.74
C GLY A 76 -7.30 -0.29 23.21
N LYS A 77 -7.40 -0.02 21.90
CA LYS A 77 -8.56 0.52 21.21
C LYS A 77 -8.72 -0.16 19.86
N ARG A 78 -9.96 -0.29 19.39
CA ARG A 78 -10.25 -0.95 18.11
C ARG A 78 -9.59 -0.19 16.96
N ALA A 79 -8.80 -0.90 16.16
CA ALA A 79 -8.13 -0.41 14.97
C ALA A 79 -8.24 -1.48 13.88
N VAL A 80 -9.10 -1.25 12.89
CA VAL A 80 -9.33 -2.21 11.80
C VAL A 80 -8.83 -1.62 10.50
N PHE A 81 -7.95 -2.35 9.82
CA PHE A 81 -7.44 -1.99 8.51
C PHE A 81 -7.97 -2.97 7.45
N ILE A 82 -8.57 -2.43 6.40
CA ILE A 82 -9.17 -3.20 5.31
C ILE A 82 -8.58 -2.74 4.00
N ASP A 83 -8.02 -3.69 3.29
CA ASP A 83 -7.58 -3.55 1.91
C ASP A 83 -8.74 -3.93 0.98
N HIS A 84 -9.13 -3.00 0.10
CA HIS A 84 -10.29 -3.14 -0.77
C HIS A 84 -9.97 -2.71 -2.21
N ALA A 85 -10.03 -3.68 -3.12
CA ALA A 85 -9.97 -3.43 -4.55
C ALA A 85 -11.38 -3.40 -5.15
N TYR A 86 -11.62 -2.44 -6.03
CA TYR A 86 -12.90 -2.27 -6.72
C TYR A 86 -12.73 -1.60 -8.08
N LYS A 87 -13.73 -1.73 -8.95
CA LYS A 87 -13.87 -0.94 -10.17
C LYS A 87 -14.86 0.19 -9.97
N GLU A 88 -14.62 1.31 -10.65
CA GLU A 88 -15.56 2.41 -10.82
C GLU A 88 -15.38 3.07 -12.20
N LYS A 89 -16.23 4.04 -12.53
CA LYS A 89 -15.99 4.93 -13.67
C LYS A 89 -15.24 6.17 -13.23
N ASN A 90 -14.23 6.54 -13.99
CA ASN A 90 -13.53 7.80 -13.84
C ASN A 90 -14.38 8.98 -14.37
N ILE A 91 -13.84 10.18 -14.25
CA ILE A 91 -14.51 11.42 -14.64
C ILE A 91 -14.80 11.55 -16.14
N TYR A 92 -14.16 10.74 -16.97
CA TYR A 92 -14.30 10.70 -18.43
C TYR A 92 -15.13 9.49 -18.90
N GLY A 93 -15.74 8.74 -17.99
CA GLY A 93 -16.57 7.57 -18.30
C GLY A 93 -15.79 6.27 -18.56
N GLY A 94 -14.46 6.29 -18.46
CA GLY A 94 -13.62 5.09 -18.56
C GLY A 94 -13.62 4.29 -17.26
N GLU A 95 -13.54 2.96 -17.36
CA GLU A 95 -13.38 2.09 -16.18
C GLU A 95 -11.98 2.24 -15.58
N ILE A 96 -11.93 2.32 -14.26
CA ILE A 96 -10.70 2.38 -13.46
C ILE A 96 -10.79 1.35 -12.34
N LYS A 97 -9.67 0.66 -12.10
CA LYS A 97 -9.48 -0.17 -10.92
C LYS A 97 -8.83 0.67 -9.81
N ARG A 98 -9.37 0.57 -8.60
CA ARG A 98 -8.84 1.15 -7.37
C ARG A 98 -8.40 0.04 -6.44
N ASP A 99 -7.40 0.33 -5.62
CA ASP A 99 -6.92 -0.54 -4.55
C ASP A 99 -6.55 0.36 -3.36
N ASN A 100 -7.40 0.32 -2.33
CA ASN A 100 -7.41 1.32 -1.28
C ASN A 100 -7.35 0.64 0.10
N ILE A 101 -6.60 1.25 1.01
CA ILE A 101 -6.58 0.85 2.42
C ILE A 101 -7.46 1.81 3.23
N TYR A 102 -8.41 1.24 3.96
CA TYR A 102 -9.30 1.94 4.89
C TYR A 102 -8.94 1.61 6.33
N PHE A 103 -9.00 2.64 7.18
CA PHE A 103 -8.90 2.52 8.64
C PHE A 103 -10.27 2.74 9.29
N ILE A 104 -10.64 1.89 10.24
CA ILE A 104 -11.86 2.00 11.03
C ILE A 104 -11.51 1.95 12.52
N GLY A 105 -11.66 3.09 13.18
CA GLY A 105 -11.58 3.23 14.64
C GLY A 105 -12.97 3.18 15.27
N ASP A 106 -13.65 4.32 15.33
CA ASP A 106 -14.98 4.47 15.92
C ASP A 106 -16.12 4.17 14.91
N SER A 107 -15.97 3.14 14.10
CA SER A 107 -16.96 2.70 13.07
C SER A 107 -17.10 3.59 11.83
N LYS A 108 -16.44 4.75 11.76
CA LYS A 108 -16.35 5.53 10.51
C LYS A 108 -15.11 5.13 9.72
N PRO A 109 -15.25 4.68 8.47
CA PRO A 109 -14.10 4.40 7.62
C PRO A 109 -13.42 5.70 7.18
N SER A 110 -12.11 5.71 7.28
CA SER A 110 -11.24 6.75 6.73
C SER A 110 -10.34 6.12 5.69
N LEU A 111 -10.33 6.67 4.48
CA LEU A 111 -9.33 6.32 3.47
C LEU A 111 -7.96 6.80 3.97
N ILE A 112 -6.99 5.90 4.03
CA ILE A 112 -5.63 6.24 4.49
C ILE A 112 -4.59 6.09 3.38
N ILE A 113 -4.80 5.17 2.43
CA ILE A 113 -3.88 4.91 1.33
C ILE A 113 -4.71 4.60 0.08
N ASP A 114 -4.45 5.33 -1.01
CA ASP A 114 -5.07 5.17 -2.33
C ASP A 114 -4.01 5.02 -3.45
N PHE A 115 -2.80 4.62 -3.06
CA PHE A 115 -1.65 4.44 -3.93
C PHE A 115 -0.90 3.16 -3.57
N ASP A 116 -0.08 2.67 -4.50
CA ASP A 116 0.81 1.52 -4.26
C ASP A 116 1.89 1.93 -3.24
N MET A 117 1.78 1.40 -2.02
CA MET A 117 2.70 1.73 -0.93
C MET A 117 4.14 1.28 -1.22
N LYS A 118 4.35 0.16 -1.92
CA LYS A 118 5.71 -0.34 -2.21
C LYS A 118 6.43 0.61 -3.18
N LEU A 119 5.72 1.09 -4.20
CA LEU A 119 6.24 2.06 -5.18
C LEU A 119 6.45 3.44 -4.55
N VAL A 120 5.47 3.93 -3.79
CA VAL A 120 5.55 5.26 -3.16
C VAL A 120 6.63 5.31 -2.08
N PHE A 121 6.86 4.22 -1.35
CA PHE A 121 7.97 4.12 -0.41
C PHE A 121 9.34 4.10 -1.10
N GLU A 122 9.44 3.48 -2.28
CA GLU A 122 10.66 3.54 -3.10
C GLU A 122 10.95 4.97 -3.59
N GLU A 123 9.93 5.68 -4.07
CA GLU A 123 10.01 7.10 -4.45
C GLU A 123 10.44 7.97 -3.25
N PHE A 124 9.91 7.69 -2.06
CA PHE A 124 10.28 8.38 -0.82
C PHE A 124 11.77 8.23 -0.50
N LEU A 125 12.30 7.00 -0.54
CA LEU A 125 13.73 6.74 -0.26
C LEU A 125 14.65 7.32 -1.35
N ALA A 126 14.20 7.34 -2.60
CA ALA A 126 14.97 7.85 -3.72
C ALA A 126 14.98 9.39 -3.82
N SER A 127 14.10 10.07 -3.10
CA SER A 127 13.90 11.52 -3.20
C SER A 127 15.04 12.33 -2.59
N GLN A 128 15.60 13.27 -3.37
CA GLN A 128 16.58 14.22 -2.85
C GLN A 128 15.99 15.10 -1.75
N SER A 129 14.77 15.59 -1.91
CA SER A 129 14.14 16.44 -0.89
C SER A 129 13.92 15.68 0.42
N MET A 130 13.61 14.38 0.37
CA MET A 130 13.52 13.58 1.59
C MET A 130 14.91 13.36 2.22
N ARG A 131 15.94 13.12 1.40
CA ARG A 131 17.33 13.05 1.90
C ARG A 131 17.73 14.34 2.62
N ASP A 132 17.40 15.50 2.05
CA ASP A 132 17.69 16.80 2.65
C ASP A 132 16.92 16.99 3.97
N ILE A 133 15.63 16.63 4.01
CA ILE A 133 14.80 16.70 5.23
C ILE A 133 15.36 15.82 6.34
N PHE A 134 15.83 14.61 6.00
CA PHE A 134 16.34 13.64 6.97
C PHE A 134 17.86 13.77 7.23
N SER A 135 18.55 14.72 6.60
CA SER A 135 20.02 14.81 6.63
C SER A 135 20.59 15.05 8.03
N GLN A 136 19.80 15.64 8.93
CA GLN A 136 20.18 15.91 10.32
C GLN A 136 19.80 14.76 11.28
N THR A 137 19.18 13.71 10.75
CA THR A 137 18.77 12.54 11.54
C THR A 137 19.86 11.47 11.51
N ILE A 138 19.71 10.44 12.36
CA ILE A 138 20.61 9.30 12.38
C ILE A 138 20.50 8.40 11.13
N TRP A 139 19.50 8.63 10.28
CA TRP A 139 19.19 7.76 9.16
C TRP A 139 19.83 8.22 7.87
N ASN A 140 20.54 7.29 7.24
CA ASN A 140 21.07 7.48 5.91
C ASN A 140 20.07 6.92 4.89
N LEU A 141 19.30 7.81 4.24
CA LEU A 141 18.32 7.42 3.23
C LEU A 141 18.93 6.76 1.99
N GLU A 142 20.18 7.08 1.62
CA GLU A 142 20.86 6.43 0.50
C GLU A 142 21.16 4.95 0.82
N THR A 143 21.64 4.70 2.04
CA THR A 143 21.84 3.33 2.52
C THR A 143 20.50 2.58 2.55
N LEU A 144 19.46 3.18 3.13
CA LEU A 144 18.12 2.59 3.18
C LEU A 144 17.56 2.31 1.79
N GLN A 145 17.75 3.21 0.82
CA GLN A 145 17.35 2.98 -0.57
C GLN A 145 18.05 1.73 -1.14
N SER A 146 19.36 1.60 -0.92
CA SER A 146 20.14 0.45 -1.40
C SER A 146 19.74 -0.87 -0.74
N GLU A 147 19.39 -0.84 0.54
CA GLU A 147 18.93 -2.00 1.32
C GLU A 147 17.52 -2.42 0.92
N TYR A 148 16.63 -1.45 0.67
CA TYR A 148 15.26 -1.72 0.24
C TYR A 148 15.24 -2.54 -1.06
N GLN A 149 16.16 -2.31 -2.00
CA GLN A 149 16.26 -3.12 -3.22
C GLN A 149 16.63 -4.59 -2.97
N LYS A 150 17.27 -4.90 -1.84
CA LYS A 150 17.72 -6.25 -1.46
C LYS A 150 16.77 -6.97 -0.51
N ARG A 151 15.75 -6.27 -0.01
CA ARG A 151 14.86 -6.70 1.09
C ARG A 151 14.20 -8.07 0.93
N SER A 152 13.97 -8.51 -0.31
CA SER A 152 13.34 -9.81 -0.58
C SER A 152 14.26 -10.99 -0.30
N ASN A 153 15.57 -10.81 -0.42
CA ASN A 153 16.56 -11.87 -0.34
C ASN A 153 17.56 -11.68 0.81
N ASP A 154 17.59 -10.49 1.42
CA ASP A 154 18.48 -10.15 2.53
C ASP A 154 17.66 -9.79 3.78
N LEU A 155 17.68 -10.68 4.77
CA LEU A 155 16.96 -10.51 6.03
C LEU A 155 17.53 -9.36 6.87
N VAL A 156 18.84 -9.10 6.79
CA VAL A 156 19.47 -8.00 7.54
C VAL A 156 19.01 -6.67 6.93
N ALA A 157 19.08 -6.55 5.61
CA ALA A 157 18.57 -5.37 4.90
C ALA A 157 17.08 -5.14 5.21
N LYS A 158 16.25 -6.19 5.19
CA LYS A 158 14.83 -6.10 5.54
C LYS A 158 14.63 -5.56 6.96
N GLU A 159 15.33 -6.11 7.95
CA GLU A 159 15.22 -5.64 9.33
C GLU A 159 15.76 -4.22 9.53
N HIS A 160 16.78 -3.78 8.79
CA HIS A 160 17.22 -2.38 8.80
C HIS A 160 16.14 -1.40 8.29
N ILE A 161 15.40 -1.77 7.25
CA ILE A 161 14.26 -0.97 6.80
C ILE A 161 13.16 -0.92 7.88
N LYS A 162 12.90 -2.03 8.56
CA LYS A 162 11.96 -2.04 9.69
C LYS A 162 12.44 -1.20 10.85
N ASP A 163 13.72 -1.25 11.19
CA ASP A 163 14.33 -0.40 12.20
C ASP A 163 14.11 1.08 11.88
N PHE A 164 14.26 1.48 10.62
CA PHE A 164 13.92 2.84 10.19
C PHE A 164 12.45 3.18 10.46
N MET A 165 11.50 2.35 10.02
CA MET A 165 10.06 2.60 10.23
C MET A 165 9.70 2.70 11.73
N TYR A 166 10.19 1.76 12.54
CA TYR A 166 9.93 1.73 13.98
C TYR A 166 10.67 2.84 14.74
N SER A 167 11.80 3.33 14.24
CA SER A 167 12.46 4.48 14.86
C SER A 167 11.64 5.75 14.74
N ILE A 168 10.94 5.96 13.62
CA ILE A 168 10.07 7.12 13.41
C ILE A 168 8.94 7.12 14.44
N HIS A 169 8.44 5.93 14.82
CA HIS A 169 7.48 5.79 15.92
C HIS A 169 7.98 6.39 17.25
N HIS A 170 9.29 6.40 17.47
CA HIS A 170 9.92 6.83 18.71
C HIS A 170 10.45 8.28 18.68
N TYR A 171 10.19 9.03 17.61
CA TYR A 171 10.60 10.43 17.54
C TYR A 171 9.90 11.27 18.61
N SER A 172 10.65 12.25 19.13
CA SER A 172 10.10 13.23 20.05
C SER A 172 9.05 14.08 19.35
N LYS A 173 8.16 14.72 20.13
CA LYS A 173 7.15 15.62 19.58
C LYS A 173 7.77 16.78 18.81
N ALA A 174 8.91 17.31 19.28
CA ALA A 174 9.61 18.40 18.62
C ALA A 174 10.21 17.98 17.26
N ASP A 175 10.85 16.80 17.21
CA ASP A 175 11.38 16.26 15.95
C ASP A 175 10.25 15.98 14.96
N GLN A 176 9.12 15.46 15.46
CA GLN A 176 7.92 15.25 14.67
C GLN A 176 7.39 16.55 14.06
N GLU A 177 7.19 17.59 14.88
CA GLU A 177 6.69 18.88 14.40
C GLU A 177 7.62 19.50 13.36
N SER A 178 8.94 19.41 13.58
CA SER A 178 9.96 19.88 12.64
C SER A 178 9.87 19.15 11.30
N LEU A 179 9.76 17.82 11.30
CA LEU A 179 9.67 17.03 10.07
C LEU A 179 8.34 17.23 9.34
N ILE A 180 7.24 17.33 10.07
CA ILE A 180 5.93 17.64 9.47
C ILE A 180 5.99 19.01 8.79
N GLN A 181 6.56 20.02 9.46
CA GLN A 181 6.71 21.35 8.89
C GLN A 181 7.63 21.34 7.66
N ALA A 182 8.75 20.62 7.71
CA ALA A 182 9.68 20.50 6.59
C ALA A 182 9.05 19.81 5.37
N ILE A 183 8.31 18.71 5.57
CA ILE A 183 7.58 18.04 4.48
C ILE A 183 6.51 18.96 3.91
N THR A 184 5.76 19.66 4.77
CA THR A 184 4.66 20.55 4.33
C THR A 184 5.17 21.75 3.53
N ASN A 185 6.37 22.25 3.83
CA ASN A 185 6.98 23.39 3.14
C ASN A 185 7.76 22.99 1.88
N ALA A 186 7.78 21.71 1.48
CA ALA A 186 8.45 21.28 0.27
C ALA A 186 7.72 21.79 -0.99
N ASN A 187 8.47 22.22 -2.01
CA ASN A 187 7.97 22.94 -3.19
C ASN A 187 7.06 22.14 -4.16
N ASN A 188 6.59 20.93 -3.81
CA ASN A 188 5.80 20.08 -4.70
C ASN A 188 4.53 19.53 -3.98
N PRO A 189 3.32 20.00 -4.31
CA PRO A 189 2.09 19.61 -3.60
C PRO A 189 1.76 18.11 -3.61
N MET A 190 1.96 17.42 -4.74
CA MET A 190 1.66 15.98 -4.83
C MET A 190 2.73 15.13 -4.13
N PHE A 191 3.95 15.67 -4.03
CA PHE A 191 5.02 15.14 -3.22
C PHE A 191 4.72 15.28 -1.71
N ILE A 192 4.10 16.37 -1.26
CA ILE A 192 3.72 16.56 0.15
C ILE A 192 2.74 15.47 0.61
N ALA A 193 1.64 15.26 -0.14
CA ALA A 193 0.57 14.37 0.29
C ALA A 193 1.03 12.92 0.51
N LYS A 194 1.74 12.35 -0.47
CA LYS A 194 2.27 10.98 -0.41
C LYS A 194 3.31 10.80 0.69
N ASN A 195 4.27 11.72 0.80
CA ASN A 195 5.34 11.62 1.79
C ASN A 195 4.80 11.85 3.21
N MET A 196 3.84 12.75 3.37
CA MET A 196 3.15 12.94 4.66
C MET A 196 2.36 11.69 5.04
N ALA A 197 1.64 11.08 4.10
CA ALA A 197 0.91 9.84 4.35
C ALA A 197 1.86 8.70 4.75
N ILE A 198 2.99 8.51 4.05
CA ILE A 198 4.03 7.55 4.44
C ILE A 198 4.54 7.84 5.86
N PHE A 199 4.96 9.08 6.12
CA PHE A 199 5.53 9.47 7.42
C PHE A 199 4.55 9.23 8.57
N LEU A 200 3.30 9.68 8.42
CA LEU A 200 2.26 9.50 9.43
C LEU A 200 1.89 8.03 9.63
N THR A 201 1.92 7.22 8.56
CA THR A 201 1.64 5.78 8.66
C THR A 201 2.76 5.05 9.39
N MET A 202 4.03 5.29 9.05
CA MET A 202 5.18 4.74 9.81
C MET A 202 5.13 5.15 11.28
N ARG A 203 4.77 6.41 11.57
CA ARG A 203 4.69 6.93 12.93
C ARG A 203 3.56 6.30 13.74
N SER A 204 2.38 6.14 13.13
CA SER A 204 1.16 5.74 13.85
C SER A 204 1.00 4.23 13.88
N PHE A 205 1.27 3.58 12.76
CA PHE A 205 0.98 2.17 12.50
C PHE A 205 2.16 1.49 11.78
N PRO A 206 3.35 1.39 12.41
CA PRO A 206 4.50 0.71 11.80
C PRO A 206 4.19 -0.75 11.43
N GLU A 207 3.29 -1.43 12.15
CA GLU A 207 2.83 -2.79 11.81
C GLU A 207 2.08 -2.84 10.47
N LEU A 208 1.31 -1.80 10.15
CA LEU A 208 0.63 -1.69 8.86
C LEU A 208 1.66 -1.51 7.74
N MET A 209 2.66 -0.65 7.94
CA MET A 209 3.74 -0.48 6.97
C MET A 209 4.52 -1.78 6.76
N GLU A 210 4.78 -2.54 7.83
CA GLU A 210 5.44 -3.84 7.73
C GLU A 210 4.63 -4.79 6.82
N GLU A 211 3.32 -4.88 7.06
CA GLU A 211 2.45 -5.76 6.26
C GLU A 211 2.37 -5.30 4.81
N LEU A 212 2.26 -4.00 4.56
CA LEU A 212 2.14 -3.46 3.20
C LEU A 212 3.44 -3.57 2.39
N LEU A 213 4.60 -3.49 3.04
CA LEU A 213 5.90 -3.53 2.35
C LEU A 213 6.48 -4.96 2.25
N PHE A 214 6.17 -5.82 3.21
CA PHE A 214 6.82 -7.13 3.37
C PHE A 214 5.86 -8.31 3.55
N ASP A 215 4.54 -8.07 3.58
CA ASP A 215 3.51 -9.11 3.73
C ASP A 215 3.60 -9.89 5.08
N GLU A 216 4.23 -9.28 6.10
CA GLU A 216 4.44 -9.82 7.45
C GLU A 216 4.26 -8.74 8.55
N ILE A 217 4.12 -9.17 9.81
CA ILE A 217 3.97 -8.29 11.01
C ILE A 217 4.89 -8.73 12.15
N THR A 218 6.08 -9.22 11.80
CA THR A 218 7.04 -9.82 12.72
C THR A 218 8.31 -8.98 12.80
N TYR A 219 8.23 -7.83 13.48
CA TYR A 219 9.40 -7.04 13.80
C TYR A 219 10.19 -7.62 14.99
N LYS A 220 11.51 -7.74 14.82
CA LYS A 220 12.43 -8.27 15.84
C LYS A 220 13.60 -7.33 16.15
N GLY A 221 13.60 -6.13 15.56
CA GLY A 221 14.69 -5.19 15.67
C GLY A 221 14.73 -4.43 17.00
N LYS A 222 15.53 -3.37 17.01
CA LYS A 222 15.98 -2.69 18.23
C LYS A 222 14.93 -1.82 18.93
N TYR A 223 13.83 -1.45 18.25
CA TYR A 223 12.81 -0.51 18.73
C TYR A 223 11.50 -1.20 19.11
N LYS A 224 11.57 -2.41 19.65
CA LYS A 224 10.40 -3.20 20.03
C LYS A 224 9.69 -2.66 21.28
#